data_AF-A0A9X3AWJ9-F1
#
_entry.id   AF-A0A9X3AWJ9-F1
#
_cell.length_a   1.000
_cell.length_b   1.000
_cell.length_c   1.000
_cell.angle_alpha   90.00
_cell.angle_beta   90.00
_cell.angle_gamma   90.00
#
_symmetry.space_group_name_H-M   'P 1'
#
loop_
_entity.id
_entity.type
_entity.pdbx_description
1 polymer ?
#
loop_
_entity_poly.entity_id
_entity_poly.type
_entity_poly.pdbx_seq_one_letter_code
_entity_poly.pdbx_strand_id
1 'polypeptide(L)' 'MSKITNTFSTRQGVVTISEPFFTLMHDHQQIEVTYKPNNYNGWGMCKTFNAIEVNNFSQADAELFASTADSKLRIQGQAA' A
#
# COMPACT_ATOMS: atom_id res chain seq x y z
N MET A 1 -15.92 -0.15 -0.91
CA MET A 1 -14.58 0.46 -1.00
C MET A 1 -14.25 1.01 0.37
N SER A 2 -13.14 0.57 0.96
CA SER A 2 -12.66 1.14 2.22
C SER A 2 -12.30 2.60 1.98
N LYS A 3 -12.77 3.50 2.84
CA LYS A 3 -12.52 4.93 2.71
C LYS A 3 -11.03 5.20 2.91
N ILE A 4 -10.44 6.13 2.15
CA ILE A 4 -9.01 6.46 2.27
C ILE A 4 -8.83 7.49 3.39
N THR A 5 -7.92 7.20 4.31
CA THR A 5 -7.61 8.08 5.45
C THR A 5 -6.39 8.94 5.19
N ASN A 6 -5.34 8.37 4.58
CA ASN A 6 -4.09 9.07 4.28
C ASN A 6 -3.58 8.73 2.89
N THR A 7 -2.94 9.71 2.26
CA THR A 7 -2.30 9.59 0.95
C THR A 7 -0.91 10.18 1.00
N PHE A 8 0.07 9.43 0.53
CA PHE A 8 1.47 9.81 0.46
C PHE A 8 1.92 9.80 -1.00
N SER A 9 2.41 10.93 -1.47
CA SER A 9 3.07 11.02 -2.77
C SER A 9 4.53 10.58 -2.60
N THR A 10 4.94 9.53 -3.30
CA THR A 10 6.32 9.02 -3.26
C THR A 10 7.04 9.32 -4.56
N ARG A 11 8.35 9.03 -4.61
CA ARG A 11 9.13 9.21 -5.85
C ARG A 11 8.64 8.33 -7.01
N GLN A 12 8.11 7.14 -6.72
CA GLN A 12 7.74 6.15 -7.74
C GLN A 12 6.22 6.08 -7.99
N GLY A 13 5.40 6.59 -7.08
CA GLY A 13 3.94 6.50 -7.19
C GLY A 13 3.21 7.16 -6.04
N VAL A 14 1.99 6.68 -5.79
CA VAL A 14 1.15 7.13 -4.68
C VAL A 14 0.86 5.95 -3.79
N VAL A 15 1.01 6.14 -2.47
CA VAL A 15 0.63 5.18 -1.44
C VAL A 15 -0.59 5.71 -0.70
N THR A 16 -1.65 4.92 -0.61
CA THR A 16 -2.88 5.27 0.12
C THR A 16 -3.14 4.27 1.24
N ILE A 17 -3.58 4.78 2.38
CA ILE A 17 -3.96 3.98 3.54
C ILE A 17 -5.46 4.09 3.73
N SER A 18 -6.15 2.96 3.84
CA SER A 18 -7.59 2.91 4.12
C SER A 18 -7.92 3.22 5.58
N GLU A 19 -9.19 3.46 5.87
CA GLU A 19 -9.71 3.44 7.22
C GLU A 19 -9.62 2.01 7.76
N PRO A 20 -9.40 1.83 9.07
CA PRO A 20 -9.44 0.51 9.68
C PRO A 20 -10.82 -0.15 9.50
N PHE A 21 -10.83 -1.44 9.18
CA PHE A 21 -12.04 -2.25 9.00
C PHE A 21 -11.91 -3.60 9.70
N PHE A 22 -13.04 -4.18 10.08
CA PHE A 22 -13.09 -5.55 10.63
C PHE A 22 -13.31 -6.56 9.51
N THR A 23 -12.69 -7.73 9.66
CA THR A 23 -12.95 -8.89 8.79
C THR A 23 -13.33 -10.08 9.66
N LEU A 24 -14.17 -10.97 9.14
CA LEU A 24 -14.70 -12.11 9.90
C LEU A 24 -13.62 -13.08 10.41
N MET A 25 -12.41 -13.04 9.85
CA MET A 25 -11.33 -14.00 10.15
C MET A 25 -10.23 -13.43 11.07
N HIS A 26 -10.35 -12.16 11.51
CA HIS A 26 -9.31 -11.51 12.29
C HIS A 26 -9.90 -10.84 13.52
N ASP A 27 -9.32 -11.14 14.68
CA ASP A 27 -9.73 -10.55 15.97
C ASP A 27 -9.39 -9.06 16.07
N HIS A 28 -8.43 -8.61 15.27
CA HIS A 28 -7.92 -7.24 15.26
C HIS A 28 -8.41 -6.48 14.03
N GLN A 29 -8.65 -5.16 14.19
CA GLN A 29 -8.93 -4.28 13.06
C GLN A 29 -7.80 -4.35 12.04
N GLN A 30 -8.18 -4.46 10.77
CA GLN A 30 -7.29 -4.49 9.64
C GLN A 30 -7.25 -3.13 8.95
N ILE A 31 -6.16 -2.85 8.26
CA ILE A 31 -5.99 -1.65 7.45
C ILE A 31 -5.33 -2.03 6.14
N GLU A 32 -5.73 -1.37 5.05
CA GLU A 32 -5.22 -1.65 3.72
C GLU A 32 -4.26 -0.54 3.29
N VAL A 33 -3.06 -0.93 2.85
CA VAL A 33 -2.07 -0.04 2.24
C VAL A 33 -1.95 -0.40 0.77
N THR A 34 -2.29 0.56 -0.09
CA THR A 34 -2.27 0.40 -1.54
C THR A 34 -1.22 1.30 -2.16
N TYR A 35 -0.39 0.75 -3.04
CA TYR A 35 0.57 1.46 -3.88
C TYR A 35 0.11 1.46 -5.33
N LYS A 36 0.11 2.64 -5.95
CA LYS A 36 -0.13 2.86 -7.37
C LYS A 36 1.10 3.52 -8.01
N PRO A 37 1.85 2.83 -8.88
CA PRO A 37 3.00 3.39 -9.59
C PRO A 37 2.59 4.48 -10.59
N ASN A 38 3.48 5.46 -10.80
CA ASN A 38 3.27 6.53 -11.78
C ASN A 38 3.33 6.05 -13.23
N ASN A 39 4.16 5.03 -13.50
CA ASN A 39 4.55 4.64 -14.86
C ASN A 39 3.90 3.33 -15.34
N TYR A 40 3.11 2.64 -14.50
CA TYR A 40 2.46 1.38 -14.84
C TYR A 40 0.96 1.48 -14.63
N ASN A 41 0.24 1.95 -15.66
CA ASN A 41 -1.21 2.02 -15.62
C ASN A 41 -1.82 0.61 -15.53
N GLY A 42 -2.68 0.41 -14.53
CA GLY A 42 -3.37 -0.85 -14.26
C GLY A 42 -2.65 -1.80 -13.31
N TRP A 43 -1.40 -1.51 -12.93
CA TRP A 43 -0.63 -2.29 -11.96
C TRP A 43 -0.56 -1.55 -10.63
N GLY A 44 -0.46 -2.30 -9.54
CA GLY A 44 -0.37 -1.77 -8.18
C GLY A 44 -0.16 -2.90 -7.19
N MET A 45 0.13 -2.55 -5.95
CA MET A 45 0.25 -3.51 -4.87
C MET A 45 -0.69 -3.11 -3.74
N CYS A 46 -1.51 -4.05 -3.30
CA CYS A 46 -2.33 -3.90 -2.11
C CYS A 46 -1.81 -4.88 -1.06
N LYS A 47 -1.70 -4.42 0.19
CA LYS A 47 -1.38 -5.27 1.32
C LYS A 47 -2.17 -4.86 2.55
N THR A 48 -2.72 -5.85 3.24
CA THR A 48 -3.45 -5.68 4.49
C THR A 48 -2.52 -5.92 5.68
N PHE A 49 -2.69 -5.11 6.72
CA PHE A 49 -1.95 -5.18 7.97
C PHE A 49 -2.93 -5.06 9.15
N ASN A 50 -2.49 -5.41 10.36
CA ASN A 50 -3.25 -5.02 11.54
C ASN A 50 -3.14 -3.50 11.73
N ALA A 51 -4.25 -2.85 12.07
CA ALA A 51 -4.31 -1.40 12.20
C ALA A 51 -3.29 -0.85 13.23
N ILE A 52 -3.02 -1.61 14.29
CA ILE A 52 -1.99 -1.30 15.30
C ILE A 52 -0.58 -1.17 14.74
N GLU A 53 -0.25 -1.89 13.66
CA GLU A 53 1.08 -1.86 13.03
C GLU A 53 1.31 -0.59 12.18
N VAL A 54 0.23 0.09 11.80
CA VAL A 54 0.23 1.21 10.83
C VAL A 54 -0.08 2.56 11.51
N ASN A 55 -0.25 2.58 12.84
CA ASN A 55 -0.67 3.76 13.59
C ASN A 55 0.31 4.95 13.46
N ASN A 56 1.60 4.69 13.20
CA ASN A 56 2.64 5.70 13.00
C ASN A 56 3.21 5.70 11.57
N PHE A 57 2.43 5.26 10.57
CA PHE A 57 2.91 5.16 9.20
C PHE A 57 3.31 6.54 8.65
N SER A 58 4.59 6.68 8.32
CA SER A 58 5.20 7.95 7.93
C SER A 58 5.49 8.01 6.43
N GLN A 59 5.91 9.18 5.95
CA GLN A 59 6.40 9.35 4.58
C GLN A 59 7.59 8.42 4.28
N ALA A 60 8.48 8.16 5.24
CA ALA A 60 9.62 7.27 5.03
C ALA A 60 9.17 5.81 4.80
N ASP A 61 8.14 5.37 5.53
CA ASP A 61 7.53 4.05 5.35
C ASP A 61 6.81 3.96 3.99
N ALA A 62 6.15 5.04 3.57
CA ALA A 62 5.54 5.12 2.25
C ALA A 62 6.57 4.96 1.12
N GLU A 63 7.71 5.66 1.22
CA GLU A 63 8.81 5.56 0.25
C GLU A 63 9.41 4.15 0.22
N LEU A 64 9.61 3.53 1.39
CA LEU A 64 10.12 2.16 1.47
C LEU A 64 9.13 1.14 0.86
N PHE A 65 7.85 1.29 1.18
CA PHE A 65 6.79 0.46 0.62
C PHE A 65 6.71 0.61 -0.90
N ALA A 66 6.70 1.84 -1.40
CA ALA A 66 6.69 2.14 -2.83
C ALA A 66 7.92 1.55 -3.53
N SER A 67 9.13 1.74 -3.00
CA SER A 67 10.37 1.20 -3.57
C SER A 67 10.36 -0.33 -3.65
N THR A 68 9.88 -0.98 -2.58
CA THR A 68 9.77 -2.44 -2.52
C THR A 68 8.72 -2.96 -3.50
N ALA A 69 7.57 -2.29 -3.57
CA ALA A 69 6.49 -2.67 -4.47
C ALA A 69 6.87 -2.45 -5.94
N ASP A 70 7.50 -1.32 -6.26
CA ASP A 70 7.99 -0.99 -7.60
C ASP A 70 9.04 -2.00 -8.08
N SER A 71 9.98 -2.38 -7.22
CA SER A 71 10.98 -3.42 -7.52
C SER A 71 10.32 -4.77 -7.88
N LYS A 72 9.33 -5.20 -7.09
CA LYS A 72 8.60 -6.46 -7.34
C LYS A 72 7.77 -6.40 -8.63
N LEU A 73 7.11 -5.28 -8.91
CA LEU A 73 6.34 -5.09 -10.13
C LEU A 73 7.24 -5.08 -11.38
N ARG A 74 8.43 -4.48 -11.30
CA ARG A 74 9.40 -4.48 -12.42
C ARG A 74 9.96 -5.86 -12.74
N ILE A 75 10.22 -6.69 -11.73
CA ILE A 75 10.70 -8.07 -11.94
C ILE A 75 9.64 -8.90 -12.68
N GLN A 76 8.35 -8.70 -12.38
CA GLN A 76 7.27 -9.39 -13.10
C GLN A 76 7.08 -8.86 -14.53
N GLY A 77 7.34 -7.57 -14.78
CA GLY A 77 7.27 -6.98 -16.12
C GLY A 77 8.43 -7.34 -17.06
N GLN A 78 9.52 -7.92 -16.56
CA GLN A 78 10.66 -8.37 -17.36
C GLN A 78 10.55 -9.83 -17.83
N ALA A 79 9.50 -10.56 -17.45
CA ALA A 79 9.25 -11.93 -17.88
C ALA A 79 8.41 -12.02 -19.18
N ALA A 80 8.69 -11.16 -20.16
CA ALA A 80 8.04 -11.14 -21.47
C ALA A 80 9.09 -11.26 -22.60
#